data_AF-A0AAN7PXA0-F1
#
_entry.id   AF-A0AAN7PXA0-F1
#
_cell.length_a   1.000
_cell.length_b   1.000
_cell.length_c   1.000
_cell.angle_alpha   90.00
_cell.angle_beta   90.00
_cell.angle_gamma   90.00
#
_symmetry.space_group_name_H-M   'P 1'
#
loop_
_entity.id
_entity.type
_entity.pdbx_description
1 polymer ?
#
loop_
_entity_poly.entity_id
_entity_poly.type
_entity_poly.pdbx_seq_one_letter_code
_entity_poly.pdbx_strand_id
1 'polypeptide(L)'
;MANPHGFDLVPRDVWGARAPKSPEVMKNPVPYVIIHHTYQPGACNTTEECIKAMKSMQDFHQLERNWSDIGYNFAVGGDGKAYVGRGWSLVGAHSPTYNDKSIGICLIGDWRYELPDNKLLDTVHKLIEYGVQIGKIAPNYLLFGHKQVREGTECPGDKLFQEISLWKHFSSTPPTVWSPNKNSKCCREIEETKVKVPPTAESLSWRRLHMSRAKLKATSTTSELLSGFAMIAMVELQINEGTAVPEWLFVMFSVCTTVLVAVHIFALMISTYILPNIDAISKLDVSELVSESPHERMKGFIQLACAFSTVLGLFLFLVEVAILCWVKFWDYSFTAAIAATVIVTPVLIIFVLFAVHFYHSLVVHRCDTSVTDLEKLEDMKKHLDEASSPV
;
A
#
# COMPACT_ATOMS: atom_id res chain seq x y z
N MET A 1 -15.03 -35.01 -26.86
CA MET A 1 -15.70 -35.37 -25.59
C MET A 1 -16.49 -34.15 -25.16
N ALA A 2 -17.81 -34.26 -25.02
CA ALA A 2 -18.64 -33.11 -24.67
C ALA A 2 -18.29 -32.63 -23.26
N ASN A 3 -18.06 -31.32 -23.10
CA ASN A 3 -17.83 -30.67 -21.82
C ASN A 3 -19.15 -30.71 -21.01
N PRO A 4 -19.30 -31.59 -20.01
CA PRO A 4 -20.60 -31.82 -19.36
C PRO A 4 -21.00 -30.67 -18.42
N HIS A 5 -20.12 -29.70 -18.20
CA HIS A 5 -20.33 -28.60 -17.24
C HIS A 5 -20.37 -27.22 -17.91
N GLY A 6 -20.09 -27.13 -19.21
CA GLY A 6 -20.19 -25.88 -19.98
C GLY A 6 -19.07 -24.86 -19.71
N PHE A 7 -17.99 -25.27 -19.02
CA PHE A 7 -16.77 -24.49 -18.79
C PHE A 7 -15.54 -25.40 -18.72
N ASP A 8 -14.36 -24.88 -19.06
CA ASP A 8 -13.14 -25.68 -19.03
C ASP A 8 -12.53 -25.70 -17.62
N LEU A 9 -12.47 -26.89 -17.02
CA LEU A 9 -11.78 -27.12 -15.75
C LEU A 9 -10.35 -27.61 -16.03
N VAL A 10 -9.35 -26.82 -15.65
CA VAL A 10 -7.93 -27.11 -15.82
C VAL A 10 -7.39 -27.81 -14.56
N PRO A 11 -7.10 -29.12 -14.61
CA PRO A 11 -6.62 -29.86 -13.45
C PRO A 11 -5.17 -29.52 -13.09
N ARG A 12 -4.75 -29.95 -11.89
CA ARG A 12 -3.46 -29.61 -11.29
C ARG A 12 -2.24 -30.03 -12.12
N ASP A 13 -2.27 -31.22 -12.68
CA ASP A 13 -1.22 -31.75 -13.55
C ASP A 13 -1.09 -30.92 -14.85
N VAL A 14 -2.20 -30.47 -15.42
CA VAL A 14 -2.22 -29.68 -16.66
C VAL A 14 -1.56 -28.31 -16.49
N TRP A 15 -1.79 -27.61 -15.37
CA TRP A 15 -1.09 -26.35 -15.09
C TRP A 15 0.27 -26.55 -14.40
N GLY A 16 0.72 -27.80 -14.20
CA GLY A 16 2.03 -28.11 -13.63
C GLY A 16 2.17 -27.75 -12.15
N ALA A 17 1.12 -28.01 -11.36
CA ALA A 17 1.10 -27.76 -9.93
C ALA A 17 2.08 -28.65 -9.17
N ARG A 18 2.73 -28.09 -8.14
CA ARG A 18 3.42 -28.88 -7.12
C ARG A 18 2.43 -29.68 -6.28
N ALA A 19 2.91 -30.76 -5.66
CA ALA A 19 2.12 -31.50 -4.68
C ALA A 19 1.88 -30.66 -3.40
N PRO A 20 0.71 -30.78 -2.74
CA PRO A 20 0.49 -30.22 -1.41
C PRO A 20 1.45 -30.82 -0.37
N LYS A 21 1.99 -30.00 0.55
CA LYS A 21 2.91 -30.45 1.61
C LYS A 21 2.19 -31.24 2.71
N SER A 22 1.01 -30.78 3.10
CA SER A 22 0.21 -31.34 4.20
C SER A 22 -1.29 -31.17 3.92
N PRO A 23 -1.88 -31.98 3.01
CA PRO A 23 -3.28 -31.83 2.64
C PRO A 23 -4.21 -32.25 3.78
N GLU A 24 -5.20 -31.41 4.09
CA GLU A 24 -6.25 -31.71 5.07
C GLU A 24 -7.59 -31.88 4.35
N VAL A 25 -8.35 -32.91 4.73
CA VAL A 25 -9.63 -33.25 4.10
C VAL A 25 -10.75 -32.38 4.65
N MET A 26 -11.54 -31.81 3.74
CA MET A 26 -12.71 -30.99 4.04
C MET A 26 -13.99 -31.82 3.95
N LYS A 27 -14.93 -31.60 4.88
CA LYS A 27 -16.26 -32.25 4.83
C LYS A 27 -17.14 -31.56 3.79
N ASN A 28 -17.69 -32.35 2.88
CA ASN A 28 -18.68 -31.90 1.89
C ASN A 28 -20.08 -32.44 2.23
N PRO A 29 -21.16 -31.79 1.76
CA PRO A 29 -21.18 -30.53 1.02
C PRO A 29 -20.84 -29.33 1.93
N VAL A 30 -20.10 -28.35 1.39
CA VAL A 30 -19.80 -27.14 2.15
C VAL A 30 -20.96 -26.14 2.08
N PRO A 31 -21.27 -25.44 3.19
CA PRO A 31 -22.37 -24.46 3.23
C PRO A 31 -22.01 -23.07 2.68
N TYR A 32 -20.74 -22.79 2.38
CA TYR A 32 -20.31 -21.44 2.00
C TYR A 32 -19.47 -21.41 0.72
N VAL A 33 -19.61 -20.32 -0.03
CA VAL A 33 -18.70 -19.95 -1.13
C VAL A 33 -18.15 -18.56 -0.83
N ILE A 34 -16.82 -18.41 -0.93
CA ILE A 34 -16.15 -17.14 -0.67
C ILE A 34 -15.43 -16.69 -1.94
N ILE A 35 -15.80 -15.51 -2.42
CA ILE A 35 -15.23 -14.89 -3.62
C ILE A 35 -14.04 -14.02 -3.22
N HIS A 36 -12.94 -14.18 -3.98
CA HIS A 36 -11.69 -13.44 -3.86
C HIS A 36 -11.28 -12.82 -5.19
N HIS A 37 -10.40 -11.84 -5.10
CA HIS A 37 -9.51 -11.47 -6.20
C HIS A 37 -8.07 -11.79 -5.82
N THR A 38 -7.15 -11.81 -6.79
CA THR A 38 -5.73 -11.98 -6.48
C THR A 38 -5.09 -10.68 -6.02
N TYR A 39 -5.55 -9.53 -6.53
CA TYR A 39 -4.85 -8.24 -6.53
C TYR A 39 -3.52 -8.32 -7.29
N GLN A 40 -2.61 -9.19 -6.84
CA GLN A 40 -1.41 -9.61 -7.55
C GLN A 40 -1.36 -11.15 -7.58
N PRO A 41 -1.14 -11.81 -8.73
CA PRO A 41 -0.91 -11.23 -10.05
C PRO A 41 -2.14 -10.51 -10.61
N GLY A 42 -1.90 -9.56 -11.52
CA GLY A 42 -2.97 -8.91 -12.30
C GLY A 42 -3.71 -9.88 -13.23
N ALA A 43 -4.68 -9.36 -13.98
CA ALA A 43 -5.50 -10.18 -14.86
C ALA A 43 -4.65 -10.90 -15.92
N CYS A 44 -5.02 -12.15 -16.22
CA CYS A 44 -4.43 -12.97 -17.26
C CYS A 44 -5.49 -13.26 -18.33
N ASN A 45 -5.12 -13.19 -19.61
CA ASN A 45 -6.08 -13.30 -20.72
C ASN A 45 -5.82 -14.52 -21.60
N THR A 46 -4.62 -15.09 -21.54
CA THR A 46 -4.27 -16.35 -22.21
C THR A 46 -4.09 -17.49 -21.21
N THR A 47 -4.29 -18.73 -21.66
CA THR A 47 -4.10 -19.91 -20.81
C THR A 47 -2.66 -20.01 -20.29
N GLU A 48 -1.67 -19.62 -21.10
CA GLU A 48 -0.26 -19.61 -20.66
C GLU A 48 0.00 -18.60 -19.54
N GLU A 49 -0.55 -17.39 -19.65
CA GLU A 49 -0.47 -16.37 -18.60
C GLU A 49 -1.18 -16.82 -17.32
N CYS A 50 -2.35 -17.45 -17.45
CA CYS A 50 -3.10 -17.92 -16.30
C CYS A 50 -2.42 -19.11 -15.61
N ILE A 51 -1.79 -20.03 -16.36
CA ILE A 51 -0.93 -21.08 -15.79
C ILE A 51 0.25 -20.46 -15.04
N LYS A 52 0.89 -19.43 -15.61
CA LYS A 52 1.98 -18.71 -14.95
C LYS A 52 1.52 -18.01 -13.67
N ALA A 53 0.33 -17.39 -13.69
CA ALA A 53 -0.29 -16.79 -12.52
C ALA A 53 -0.58 -17.83 -11.43
N MET A 54 -1.13 -18.98 -11.79
CA MET A 54 -1.36 -20.11 -10.87
C MET A 54 -0.07 -20.60 -10.21
N LYS A 55 0.99 -20.81 -10.99
CA LYS A 55 2.31 -21.21 -10.47
C LYS A 55 2.88 -20.17 -9.52
N SER A 56 2.87 -18.90 -9.93
CA SER A 56 3.35 -17.78 -9.10
C SER A 56 2.61 -17.70 -7.75
N MET A 57 1.29 -17.83 -7.77
CA MET A 57 0.49 -17.89 -6.54
C MET A 57 0.80 -19.12 -5.69
N GLN A 58 1.00 -20.29 -6.29
CA GLN A 58 1.36 -21.51 -5.54
C GLN A 58 2.76 -21.38 -4.93
N ASP A 59 3.73 -20.85 -5.67
CA ASP A 59 5.10 -20.64 -5.22
C ASP A 59 5.15 -19.68 -4.04
N PHE A 60 4.46 -18.54 -4.14
CA PHE A 60 4.33 -17.60 -3.04
C PHE A 60 3.69 -18.25 -1.80
N HIS A 61 2.58 -18.98 -1.97
CA HIS A 61 1.91 -19.63 -0.85
C HIS A 61 2.73 -20.76 -0.21
N GLN A 62 3.35 -21.63 -1.00
CA GLN A 62 4.10 -22.77 -0.47
C GLN A 62 5.51 -22.40 0.00
N LEU A 63 6.23 -21.58 -0.73
CA LEU A 63 7.64 -21.29 -0.46
C LEU A 63 7.81 -20.11 0.49
N GLU A 64 7.06 -19.03 0.29
CA GLU A 64 7.23 -17.81 1.09
C GLU A 64 6.35 -17.85 2.33
N ARG A 65 5.08 -18.25 2.21
CA ARG A 65 4.16 -18.35 3.36
C ARG A 65 4.16 -19.69 4.09
N ASN A 66 4.94 -20.65 3.60
CA ASN A 66 5.00 -22.02 4.11
C ASN A 66 3.63 -22.71 4.27
N TRP A 67 2.68 -22.40 3.39
CA TRP A 67 1.39 -23.09 3.37
C TRP A 67 1.52 -24.47 2.72
N SER A 68 0.56 -25.33 3.03
CA SER A 68 0.45 -26.66 2.42
C SER A 68 0.39 -26.58 0.88
N ASP A 69 -0.36 -25.62 0.35
CA ASP A 69 -0.61 -25.43 -1.08
C ASP A 69 -1.14 -24.01 -1.35
N ILE A 70 -1.39 -23.67 -2.62
CA ILE A 70 -2.12 -22.45 -3.01
C ILE A 70 -3.37 -22.23 -2.13
N GLY A 71 -3.62 -21.01 -1.68
CA GLY A 71 -4.64 -20.75 -0.64
C GLY A 71 -6.09 -21.04 -1.05
N TYR A 72 -6.40 -20.94 -2.33
CA TYR A 72 -7.76 -21.04 -2.87
C TYR A 72 -8.11 -22.47 -3.33
N ASN A 73 -9.39 -22.82 -3.29
CA ASN A 73 -9.88 -24.08 -3.85
C ASN A 73 -9.84 -24.05 -5.37
N PHE A 74 -10.26 -22.93 -5.96
CA PHE A 74 -10.24 -22.68 -7.41
C PHE A 74 -9.81 -21.25 -7.71
N ALA A 75 -9.25 -21.06 -8.90
CA ALA A 75 -9.09 -19.73 -9.48
C ALA A 75 -9.72 -19.67 -10.87
N VAL A 76 -10.16 -18.50 -11.31
CA VAL A 76 -10.73 -18.30 -12.65
C VAL A 76 -9.96 -17.19 -13.35
N GLY A 77 -9.44 -17.48 -14.54
CA GLY A 77 -8.67 -16.54 -15.36
C GLY A 77 -9.54 -15.78 -16.37
N GLY A 78 -9.01 -14.69 -16.93
CA GLY A 78 -9.64 -13.94 -18.04
C GLY A 78 -9.74 -14.74 -19.33
N ASP A 79 -8.99 -15.84 -19.44
CA ASP A 79 -9.17 -16.83 -20.49
C ASP A 79 -10.50 -17.62 -20.38
N GLY A 80 -11.27 -17.43 -19.30
CA GLY A 80 -12.57 -18.07 -19.07
C GLY A 80 -12.47 -19.55 -18.69
N LYS A 81 -11.35 -19.96 -18.08
CA LYS A 81 -11.15 -21.32 -17.55
C LYS A 81 -11.09 -21.29 -16.03
N ALA A 82 -11.53 -22.39 -15.41
CA ALA A 82 -11.39 -22.60 -13.97
C ALA A 82 -10.19 -23.50 -13.68
N TYR A 83 -9.26 -23.02 -12.88
CA TYR A 83 -8.03 -23.73 -12.50
C TYR A 83 -8.19 -24.37 -11.13
N VAL A 84 -7.90 -25.67 -11.04
CA VAL A 84 -7.99 -26.42 -9.79
C VAL A 84 -6.83 -26.03 -8.88
N GLY A 85 -7.12 -25.32 -7.79
CA GLY A 85 -6.21 -25.12 -6.67
C GLY A 85 -6.28 -26.32 -5.72
N ARG A 86 -6.70 -26.10 -4.47
CA ARG A 86 -6.93 -27.21 -3.53
C ARG A 86 -8.11 -28.11 -3.91
N GLY A 87 -8.96 -27.67 -4.82
CA GLY A 87 -10.10 -28.43 -5.32
C GLY A 87 -11.24 -28.59 -4.32
N TRP A 88 -12.09 -29.58 -4.54
CA TRP A 88 -13.38 -29.71 -3.85
C TRP A 88 -13.32 -30.26 -2.42
N SER A 89 -12.31 -31.07 -2.12
CA SER A 89 -12.31 -31.93 -0.93
C SER A 89 -11.19 -31.60 0.06
N LEU A 90 -10.40 -30.55 -0.18
CA LEU A 90 -9.30 -30.14 0.70
C LEU A 90 -9.57 -28.78 1.32
N VAL A 91 -9.17 -28.63 2.59
CA VAL A 91 -9.30 -27.40 3.38
C VAL A 91 -8.48 -26.28 2.76
N GLY A 92 -9.08 -25.09 2.64
CA GLY A 92 -8.48 -23.87 2.11
C GLY A 92 -7.42 -23.23 3.02
N ALA A 93 -6.81 -22.14 2.55
CA ALA A 93 -6.08 -21.18 3.39
C ALA A 93 -6.41 -19.73 2.99
N HIS A 94 -7.61 -19.50 2.48
CA HIS A 94 -8.03 -18.22 1.90
C HIS A 94 -8.85 -17.35 2.86
N SER A 95 -9.55 -17.93 3.84
CA SER A 95 -10.39 -17.20 4.79
C SER A 95 -10.40 -17.87 6.16
N PRO A 96 -9.76 -17.26 7.18
CA PRO A 96 -9.79 -17.77 8.54
C PRO A 96 -11.23 -18.05 9.02
N THR A 97 -11.44 -19.10 9.80
CA THR A 97 -12.78 -19.59 10.26
C THR A 97 -13.66 -20.24 9.19
N TYR A 98 -13.37 -20.05 7.91
CA TYR A 98 -14.17 -20.60 6.80
C TYR A 98 -13.42 -21.63 5.95
N ASN A 99 -12.11 -21.75 6.09
CA ASN A 99 -11.27 -22.64 5.28
C ASN A 99 -11.74 -24.10 5.23
N ASP A 100 -12.33 -24.62 6.31
CA ASP A 100 -12.77 -26.00 6.49
C ASP A 100 -14.25 -26.24 6.15
N LYS A 101 -14.96 -25.18 5.74
CA LYS A 101 -16.41 -25.20 5.49
C LYS A 101 -16.82 -24.32 4.31
N SER A 102 -15.89 -23.98 3.41
CA SER A 102 -16.19 -23.16 2.25
C SER A 102 -15.36 -23.54 1.03
N ILE A 103 -15.87 -23.21 -0.16
CA ILE A 103 -15.06 -23.17 -1.39
C ILE A 103 -14.61 -21.72 -1.61
N GLY A 104 -13.30 -21.50 -1.56
CA GLY A 104 -12.67 -20.24 -1.98
C GLY A 104 -12.44 -20.20 -3.48
N ILE A 105 -13.10 -19.26 -4.18
CA ILE A 105 -12.95 -19.04 -5.61
C ILE A 105 -12.27 -17.68 -5.82
N CYS A 106 -11.10 -17.69 -6.48
CA CYS A 106 -10.31 -16.49 -6.72
C CYS A 106 -10.36 -16.06 -8.19
N LEU A 107 -10.84 -14.86 -8.48
CA LEU A 107 -10.82 -14.29 -9.81
C LEU A 107 -9.46 -13.62 -10.03
N ILE A 108 -8.65 -14.12 -10.97
CA ILE A 108 -7.29 -13.64 -11.21
C ILE A 108 -7.33 -12.22 -11.79
N GLY A 109 -6.96 -11.23 -10.98
CA GLY A 109 -6.94 -9.81 -11.32
C GLY A 109 -7.12 -8.86 -10.13
N ASP A 110 -7.11 -7.56 -10.41
CA ASP A 110 -7.42 -6.49 -9.46
C ASP A 110 -8.78 -5.85 -9.77
N TRP A 111 -9.82 -6.32 -9.09
CA TRP A 111 -11.20 -5.90 -9.33
C TRP A 111 -11.71 -4.83 -8.37
N ARG A 112 -10.81 -3.94 -7.89
CA ARG A 112 -11.20 -2.80 -7.06
C ARG A 112 -11.96 -1.73 -7.85
N TYR A 113 -11.49 -1.44 -9.06
CA TYR A 113 -11.97 -0.32 -9.86
C TYR A 113 -12.65 -0.73 -11.17
N GLU A 114 -12.35 -1.93 -11.66
CA GLU A 114 -12.89 -2.48 -12.90
C GLU A 114 -13.55 -3.83 -12.64
N LEU A 115 -14.59 -4.13 -13.41
CA LEU A 115 -15.32 -5.39 -13.32
C LEU A 115 -14.65 -6.44 -14.23
N PRO A 116 -14.55 -7.72 -13.82
CA PRO A 116 -14.10 -8.78 -14.71
C PRO A 116 -15.01 -8.92 -15.93
N ASP A 117 -14.43 -9.39 -17.04
CA ASP A 117 -15.20 -9.74 -18.24
C ASP A 117 -16.30 -10.77 -17.93
N ASN A 118 -17.45 -10.62 -18.60
CA ASN A 118 -18.61 -11.50 -18.41
C ASN A 118 -18.28 -12.99 -18.59
N LYS A 119 -17.32 -13.33 -19.45
CA LYS A 119 -16.84 -14.72 -19.64
C LYS A 119 -16.26 -15.30 -18.36
N LEU A 120 -15.52 -14.50 -17.61
CA LEU A 120 -14.92 -14.88 -16.34
C LEU A 120 -16.02 -15.08 -15.28
N LEU A 121 -16.99 -14.16 -15.20
CA LEU A 121 -18.13 -14.27 -14.27
C LEU A 121 -19.00 -15.50 -14.57
N ASP A 122 -19.32 -15.75 -15.85
CA ASP A 122 -20.08 -16.94 -16.29
C ASP A 122 -19.37 -18.25 -15.90
N THR A 123 -18.04 -18.29 -16.01
CA THR A 123 -17.25 -19.44 -15.56
C THR A 123 -17.36 -19.67 -14.06
N VAL A 124 -17.38 -18.59 -13.25
CA VAL A 124 -17.59 -18.71 -11.80
C VAL A 124 -18.98 -19.25 -11.48
N HIS A 125 -20.03 -18.76 -12.14
CA HIS A 125 -21.39 -19.28 -11.95
C HIS A 125 -21.47 -20.77 -12.27
N LYS A 126 -20.98 -21.18 -13.44
CA LYS A 126 -20.99 -22.59 -13.86
C LYS A 126 -20.16 -23.48 -12.93
N LEU A 127 -19.04 -22.98 -12.42
CA LEU A 127 -18.23 -23.71 -11.44
C LEU A 127 -18.99 -23.95 -10.14
N ILE A 128 -19.71 -22.94 -9.63
CA ILE A 128 -20.53 -23.08 -8.41
C ILE A 128 -21.70 -24.03 -8.65
N GLU A 129 -22.42 -23.87 -9.76
CA GLU A 129 -23.52 -24.76 -10.16
C GLU A 129 -23.06 -26.22 -10.28
N TYR A 130 -21.91 -26.43 -10.92
CA TYR A 130 -21.31 -27.75 -11.00
C TYR A 130 -20.99 -28.32 -9.61
N GLY A 131 -20.39 -27.52 -8.72
CA GLY A 131 -20.12 -27.91 -7.33
C GLY A 131 -21.37 -28.32 -6.55
N VAL A 132 -22.51 -27.66 -6.80
CA VAL A 132 -23.81 -28.05 -6.25
C VAL A 132 -24.29 -29.39 -6.85
N GLN A 133 -24.22 -29.56 -8.17
CA GLN A 133 -24.63 -30.78 -8.87
C GLN A 133 -23.88 -32.03 -8.37
N ILE A 134 -22.57 -31.91 -8.10
CA ILE A 134 -21.75 -33.02 -7.60
C ILE A 134 -21.75 -33.17 -6.07
N GLY A 135 -22.63 -32.45 -5.37
CA GLY A 135 -22.78 -32.55 -3.91
C GLY A 135 -21.56 -32.04 -3.12
N LYS A 136 -20.74 -31.18 -3.71
CA LYS A 136 -19.58 -30.56 -3.05
C LYS A 136 -19.94 -29.24 -2.38
N ILE A 137 -20.90 -28.52 -2.93
CA ILE A 137 -21.51 -27.30 -2.37
C ILE A 137 -22.97 -27.63 -2.02
N ALA A 138 -23.45 -27.16 -0.87
CA ALA A 138 -24.84 -27.38 -0.47
C ALA A 138 -25.80 -26.60 -1.39
N PRO A 139 -26.98 -27.13 -1.78
CA PRO A 139 -27.92 -26.41 -2.64
C PRO A 139 -28.39 -25.06 -2.08
N ASN A 140 -28.40 -24.90 -0.75
CA ASN A 140 -28.76 -23.68 -0.03
C ASN A 140 -27.52 -22.94 0.52
N TYR A 141 -26.37 -23.05 -0.15
CA TYR A 141 -25.16 -22.35 0.25
C TYR A 141 -25.37 -20.84 0.38
N LEU A 142 -24.50 -20.19 1.16
CA LEU A 142 -24.41 -18.73 1.22
C LEU A 142 -23.11 -18.25 0.55
N LEU A 143 -23.23 -17.21 -0.25
CA LEU A 143 -22.14 -16.59 -0.98
C LEU A 143 -21.73 -15.29 -0.28
N PHE A 144 -20.41 -15.13 -0.08
CA PHE A 144 -19.81 -13.95 0.52
C PHE A 144 -18.61 -13.46 -0.30
N GLY A 145 -18.35 -12.16 -0.26
CA GLY A 145 -17.03 -11.61 -0.56
C GLY A 145 -16.10 -11.74 0.65
N HIS A 146 -14.79 -11.93 0.43
CA HIS A 146 -13.81 -12.10 1.50
C HIS A 146 -13.87 -10.99 2.58
N LYS A 147 -14.11 -9.72 2.20
CA LYS A 147 -14.25 -8.58 3.12
C LYS A 147 -15.38 -8.71 4.13
N GLN A 148 -16.38 -9.55 3.87
CA GLN A 148 -17.46 -9.80 4.83
C GLN A 148 -17.01 -10.72 5.96
N VAL A 149 -16.14 -11.69 5.66
CA VAL A 149 -15.79 -12.79 6.58
C VAL A 149 -14.43 -12.61 7.26
N ARG A 150 -13.64 -11.62 6.82
CA ARG A 150 -12.34 -11.27 7.41
C ARG A 150 -12.23 -9.76 7.55
N GLU A 151 -11.97 -9.29 8.75
CA GLU A 151 -11.72 -7.87 9.00
C GLU A 151 -10.39 -7.42 8.37
N GLY A 152 -10.37 -6.20 7.82
CA GLY A 152 -9.16 -5.54 7.33
C GLY A 152 -8.71 -5.92 5.91
N THR A 153 -9.51 -6.67 5.15
CA THR A 153 -9.24 -6.95 3.73
C THR A 153 -10.20 -6.17 2.81
N GLU A 154 -9.68 -5.67 1.68
CA GLU A 154 -10.47 -5.05 0.61
C GLU A 154 -11.01 -6.10 -0.39
N CYS A 155 -10.43 -7.31 -0.38
CA CYS A 155 -10.79 -8.43 -1.26
C CYS A 155 -12.30 -8.74 -1.15
N PRO A 156 -13.03 -8.96 -2.25
CA PRO A 156 -12.56 -9.18 -3.62
C PRO A 156 -12.37 -7.90 -4.47
N GLY A 157 -12.28 -6.74 -3.85
CA GLY A 157 -12.29 -5.44 -4.53
C GLY A 157 -13.71 -4.90 -4.68
N ASP A 158 -13.86 -3.57 -4.66
CA ASP A 158 -15.18 -2.94 -4.55
C ASP A 158 -16.09 -3.17 -5.77
N LYS A 159 -15.55 -3.17 -6.99
CA LYS A 159 -16.37 -3.46 -8.19
C LYS A 159 -16.87 -4.90 -8.23
N LEU A 160 -16.00 -5.86 -8.00
CA LEU A 160 -16.41 -7.25 -7.95
C LEU A 160 -17.34 -7.52 -6.76
N PHE A 161 -17.13 -6.87 -5.62
CA PHE A 161 -18.03 -6.98 -4.48
C PHE A 161 -19.44 -6.47 -4.77
N GLN A 162 -19.55 -5.33 -5.49
CA GLN A 162 -20.84 -4.81 -5.96
C GLN A 162 -21.54 -5.80 -6.88
N GLU A 163 -20.81 -6.41 -7.83
CA GLU A 163 -21.37 -7.40 -8.74
C GLU A 163 -21.90 -8.64 -8.02
N ILE A 164 -21.09 -9.26 -7.15
CA ILE A 164 -21.52 -10.49 -6.46
C ILE A 164 -22.68 -10.25 -5.50
N SER A 165 -22.91 -9.00 -5.08
CA SER A 165 -24.07 -8.65 -4.24
C SER A 165 -25.41 -8.83 -4.95
N LEU A 166 -25.38 -8.89 -6.29
CA LEU A 166 -26.55 -9.12 -7.14
C LEU A 166 -26.77 -10.61 -7.43
N TRP A 167 -25.83 -11.48 -7.06
CA TRP A 167 -25.89 -12.90 -7.38
C TRP A 167 -26.88 -13.65 -6.49
N LYS A 168 -27.40 -14.77 -7.01
CA LYS A 168 -28.15 -15.72 -6.19
C LYS A 168 -27.27 -16.21 -5.04
N HIS A 169 -27.90 -16.49 -3.90
CA HIS A 169 -27.24 -16.96 -2.67
C HIS A 169 -26.32 -15.95 -1.97
N PHE A 170 -26.17 -14.71 -2.48
CA PHE A 170 -25.47 -13.67 -1.74
C PHE A 170 -26.19 -13.38 -0.42
N SER A 171 -25.41 -13.28 0.66
CA SER A 171 -25.91 -12.86 1.96
C SER A 171 -25.11 -11.66 2.48
N SER A 172 -25.82 -10.69 3.07
CA SER A 172 -25.22 -9.50 3.67
C SER A 172 -24.57 -9.79 5.03
N THR A 173 -25.01 -10.85 5.73
CA THR A 173 -24.61 -11.13 7.12
C THR A 173 -23.93 -12.50 7.23
N PRO A 174 -22.60 -12.54 7.45
CA PRO A 174 -21.90 -13.78 7.74
C PRO A 174 -22.17 -14.24 9.18
N PRO A 175 -22.35 -15.55 9.42
CA PRO A 175 -22.63 -16.08 10.76
C PRO A 175 -21.52 -15.82 11.80
N THR A 176 -20.27 -15.76 11.36
CA THR A 176 -19.10 -15.58 12.22
C THR A 176 -18.04 -14.79 11.46
N VAL A 177 -17.76 -13.55 11.82
CA VAL A 177 -16.59 -12.85 11.29
C VAL A 177 -15.36 -13.30 12.07
N TRP A 178 -14.28 -13.69 11.40
CA TRP A 178 -13.05 -13.99 12.11
C TRP A 178 -12.47 -12.69 12.69
N SER A 179 -12.34 -12.66 14.01
CA SER A 179 -11.59 -11.69 14.78
C SER A 179 -10.52 -12.45 15.59
N PRO A 180 -9.31 -11.92 15.80
CA PRO A 180 -8.29 -12.60 16.60
C PRO A 180 -8.83 -12.90 18.02
N ASN A 181 -8.86 -14.17 18.41
CA ASN A 181 -9.50 -14.64 19.64
C ASN A 181 -8.67 -14.24 20.89
N LYS A 182 -9.25 -13.42 21.78
CA LYS A 182 -8.65 -12.93 23.03
C LYS A 182 -8.76 -13.88 24.23
N ASN A 183 -9.30 -15.10 24.04
CA ASN A 183 -9.72 -15.98 25.15
C ASN A 183 -8.91 -17.28 25.30
N SER A 184 -7.59 -17.27 25.11
CA SER A 184 -6.76 -18.24 25.82
C SER A 184 -6.71 -17.84 27.31
N LYS A 185 -6.49 -18.81 28.19
CA LYS A 185 -6.66 -18.78 29.66
C LYS A 185 -5.91 -17.65 30.42
N CYS A 186 -5.17 -16.79 29.73
CA CYS A 186 -4.34 -15.72 30.29
C CYS A 186 -5.11 -14.40 30.56
N CYS A 187 -6.27 -14.17 29.94
CA CYS A 187 -6.93 -12.85 29.92
C CYS A 187 -8.10 -12.67 30.92
N ARG A 188 -8.02 -13.23 32.12
CA ARG A 188 -9.14 -13.17 33.10
C ARG A 188 -9.08 -12.03 34.14
N GLU A 189 -8.16 -11.09 34.04
CA GLU A 189 -7.99 -10.07 35.10
C GLU A 189 -8.09 -8.60 34.67
N ILE A 190 -8.53 -8.29 33.44
CA ILE A 190 -8.62 -6.89 33.01
C ILE A 190 -9.94 -6.62 32.27
N GLU A 191 -11.06 -6.80 32.98
CA GLU A 191 -12.39 -6.38 32.50
C GLU A 191 -12.94 -5.13 33.20
N GLU A 192 -12.10 -4.42 33.98
CA GLU A 192 -12.48 -3.14 34.58
C GLU A 192 -11.47 -2.04 34.23
N THR A 193 -11.42 -1.67 32.96
CA THR A 193 -11.24 -0.27 32.54
C THR A 193 -11.35 -0.18 31.01
N LYS A 194 -12.36 0.55 30.55
CA LYS A 194 -12.47 1.01 29.16
C LYS A 194 -11.15 1.64 28.69
N VAL A 195 -10.42 0.96 27.82
CA VAL A 195 -9.40 1.61 26.98
C VAL A 195 -9.51 1.10 25.55
N LYS A 196 -9.66 2.06 24.64
CA LYS A 196 -9.62 1.96 23.19
C LYS A 196 -8.22 1.45 22.79
N VAL A 197 -8.05 0.15 22.50
CA VAL A 197 -6.71 -0.40 22.20
C VAL A 197 -6.33 -0.14 20.73
N PRO A 198 -5.10 0.34 20.44
CA PRO A 198 -4.66 0.83 19.13
C PRO A 198 -4.22 -0.31 18.20
N PRO A 199 -3.93 -0.04 16.91
CA PRO A 199 -3.53 -1.08 15.97
C PRO A 199 -2.19 -1.72 16.40
N THR A 200 -2.06 -3.03 16.23
CA THR A 200 -0.84 -3.79 16.60
C THR A 200 0.38 -3.22 15.87
N ALA A 201 1.52 -3.16 16.56
CA ALA A 201 2.77 -2.56 16.07
C ALA A 201 3.19 -3.07 14.68
N GLU A 202 2.87 -4.33 14.36
CA GLU A 202 3.16 -5.00 13.09
C GLU A 202 2.22 -4.58 11.93
N SER A 203 0.92 -4.39 12.20
CA SER A 203 0.00 -3.84 11.20
C SER A 203 0.27 -2.35 10.93
N LEU A 204 0.73 -1.65 11.97
CA LEU A 204 1.20 -0.27 11.89
C LEU A 204 2.51 -0.14 11.12
N SER A 205 3.48 -1.04 11.31
CA SER A 205 4.78 -0.99 10.63
C SER A 205 4.63 -1.23 9.12
N TRP A 206 3.79 -2.18 8.70
CA TRP A 206 3.48 -2.43 7.30
C TRP A 206 2.72 -1.28 6.65
N ARG A 207 1.67 -0.75 7.28
CA ARG A 207 0.98 0.46 6.80
C ARG A 207 1.94 1.65 6.73
N ARG A 208 2.80 1.83 7.72
CA ARG A 208 3.81 2.90 7.75
C ARG A 208 4.81 2.74 6.61
N LEU A 209 5.25 1.51 6.30
CA LEU A 209 6.17 1.21 5.21
C LEU A 209 5.55 1.51 3.83
N HIS A 210 4.34 1.00 3.57
CA HIS A 210 3.62 1.27 2.32
C HIS A 210 3.29 2.75 2.15
N MET A 211 2.87 3.43 3.23
CA MET A 211 2.63 4.87 3.18
C MET A 211 3.92 5.66 2.93
N SER A 212 5.04 5.24 3.53
CA SER A 212 6.35 5.86 3.28
C SER A 212 6.77 5.71 1.81
N ARG A 213 6.53 4.52 1.23
CA ARG A 213 6.78 4.24 -0.19
C ARG A 213 5.93 5.11 -1.11
N ALA A 214 4.63 5.20 -0.83
CA ALA A 214 3.71 6.02 -1.62
C ALA A 214 4.07 7.52 -1.53
N LYS A 215 4.38 8.01 -0.33
CA LYS A 215 4.81 9.40 -0.10
C LYS A 215 6.09 9.73 -0.87
N LEU A 216 7.13 8.91 -0.79
CA LEU A 216 8.39 9.17 -1.49
C LEU A 216 8.23 9.16 -3.02
N LYS A 217 7.43 8.25 -3.58
CA LYS A 217 7.14 8.24 -5.02
C LYS A 217 6.40 9.49 -5.47
N ALA A 218 5.37 9.91 -4.72
CA ALA A 218 4.62 11.12 -5.01
C ALA A 218 5.50 12.37 -4.87
N THR A 219 6.34 12.46 -3.83
CA THR A 219 7.28 13.57 -3.64
C THR A 219 8.30 13.67 -4.77
N SER A 220 8.78 12.54 -5.30
CA SER A 220 9.73 12.52 -6.43
C SER A 220 9.10 13.12 -7.68
N THR A 221 7.92 12.62 -8.08
CA THR A 221 7.26 13.09 -9.29
C THR A 221 6.86 14.56 -9.22
N THR A 222 6.39 15.04 -8.06
CA THR A 222 6.06 16.47 -7.89
C THR A 222 7.30 17.35 -7.90
N SER A 223 8.40 16.90 -7.31
CA SER A 223 9.64 17.69 -7.24
C SER A 223 10.32 17.83 -8.61
N GLU A 224 10.31 16.76 -9.42
CA GLU A 224 10.79 16.79 -10.81
C GLU A 224 10.00 17.79 -11.67
N LEU A 225 8.67 17.73 -11.59
CA LEU A 225 7.80 18.61 -12.36
C LEU A 225 7.95 20.08 -11.95
N LEU A 226 7.88 20.40 -10.66
CA LEU A 226 7.95 21.78 -10.17
C LEU A 226 9.31 22.42 -10.45
N SER A 227 10.40 21.67 -10.25
CA SER A 227 11.74 22.14 -10.59
C SER A 227 11.91 22.36 -12.09
N GLY A 228 11.34 21.48 -12.92
CA GLY A 228 11.35 21.62 -14.37
C GLY A 228 10.60 22.87 -14.84
N PHE A 229 9.39 23.10 -14.32
CA PHE A 229 8.60 24.28 -14.67
C PHE A 229 9.23 25.59 -14.20
N ALA A 230 9.83 25.64 -13.01
CA ALA A 230 10.53 26.83 -12.53
C ALA A 230 11.76 27.15 -13.40
N MET A 231 12.52 26.12 -13.79
CA MET A 231 13.67 26.29 -14.69
C MET A 231 13.26 26.72 -16.10
N ILE A 232 12.18 26.17 -16.65
CA ILE A 232 11.62 26.62 -17.94
C ILE A 232 11.17 28.08 -17.84
N ALA A 233 10.47 28.45 -16.77
CA ALA A 233 10.02 29.83 -16.56
C ALA A 233 11.19 30.83 -16.47
N MET A 234 12.32 30.43 -15.86
CA MET A 234 13.56 31.22 -15.84
C MET A 234 14.16 31.40 -17.23
N VAL A 235 14.21 30.35 -18.06
CA VAL A 235 14.78 30.42 -19.42
C VAL A 235 13.87 31.19 -20.38
N GLU A 236 12.55 31.06 -20.22
CA GLU A 236 11.53 31.75 -21.02
C GLU A 236 11.31 33.22 -20.61
N LEU A 237 11.91 33.67 -19.51
CA LEU A 237 11.80 35.05 -19.07
C LEU A 237 12.62 35.98 -19.97
N GLN A 238 11.96 36.50 -21.01
CA GLN A 238 12.54 37.49 -21.92
C GLN A 238 12.56 38.86 -21.24
N ILE A 239 13.75 39.41 -21.03
CA ILE A 239 13.95 40.78 -20.50
C ILE A 239 14.12 41.71 -21.70
N ASN A 240 13.21 42.67 -21.88
CA ASN A 240 13.31 43.65 -22.95
C ASN A 240 14.45 44.65 -22.68
N GLU A 241 15.17 45.08 -23.71
CA GLU A 241 16.15 46.16 -23.57
C GLU A 241 15.41 47.48 -23.26
N GLY A 242 15.42 47.89 -21.98
CA GLY A 242 14.77 49.13 -21.49
C GLY A 242 13.69 48.96 -20.42
N THR A 243 13.56 47.81 -19.75
CA THR A 243 12.57 47.63 -18.66
C THR A 243 12.80 48.60 -17.50
N ALA A 244 11.75 49.04 -16.82
CA ALA A 244 11.86 49.79 -15.56
C ALA A 244 11.96 48.88 -14.32
N VAL A 245 12.10 47.57 -14.51
CA VAL A 245 12.16 46.58 -13.43
C VAL A 245 13.43 46.79 -12.59
N PRO A 246 13.32 46.91 -11.26
CA PRO A 246 14.48 47.09 -10.41
C PRO A 246 15.42 45.87 -10.42
N GLU A 247 16.72 46.13 -10.38
CA GLU A 247 17.75 45.07 -10.34
C GLU A 247 17.56 44.09 -9.17
N TRP A 248 17.14 44.60 -8.00
CA TRP A 248 16.89 43.77 -6.82
C TRP A 248 15.81 42.70 -7.07
N LEU A 249 14.85 42.94 -7.96
CA LEU A 249 13.79 41.97 -8.25
C LEU A 249 14.32 40.80 -9.09
N PHE A 250 15.23 41.06 -10.02
CA PHE A 250 15.94 40.02 -10.76
C PHE A 250 16.88 39.21 -9.88
N VAL A 251 17.57 39.86 -8.94
CA VAL A 251 18.38 39.16 -7.93
C VAL A 251 17.51 38.26 -7.07
N MET A 252 16.38 38.76 -6.57
CA MET A 252 15.43 37.96 -5.79
C MET A 252 14.88 36.77 -6.58
N PHE A 253 14.52 36.99 -7.85
CA PHE A 253 14.10 35.92 -8.75
C PHE A 253 15.18 34.84 -8.90
N SER A 254 16.39 35.23 -9.31
CA SER A 254 17.50 34.29 -9.52
C SER A 254 17.86 33.49 -8.27
N VAL A 255 17.91 34.15 -7.11
CA VAL A 255 18.16 33.49 -5.82
C VAL A 255 17.03 32.53 -5.48
N CYS A 256 15.77 32.94 -5.64
CA CYS A 256 14.60 32.12 -5.37
C CYS A 256 14.58 30.86 -6.23
N THR A 257 14.75 30.97 -7.55
CA THR A 257 14.79 29.81 -8.45
C THR A 257 15.93 28.86 -8.11
N THR A 258 17.12 29.40 -7.81
CA THR A 258 18.30 28.58 -7.49
C THR A 258 18.08 27.78 -6.21
N VAL A 259 17.55 28.43 -5.15
CA VAL A 259 17.22 27.74 -3.89
C VAL A 259 16.09 26.74 -4.09
N LEU A 260 15.07 27.07 -4.89
CA LEU A 260 13.96 26.17 -5.22
C LEU A 260 14.47 24.88 -5.86
N VAL A 261 15.27 25.00 -6.92
CA VAL A 261 15.84 23.86 -7.64
C VAL A 261 16.73 23.04 -6.72
N ALA A 262 17.59 23.68 -5.94
CA ALA A 262 18.46 22.99 -4.99
C ALA A 262 17.67 22.18 -3.94
N VAL A 263 16.60 22.75 -3.38
CA VAL A 263 15.73 22.09 -2.40
C VAL A 263 14.99 20.90 -3.01
N HIS A 264 14.50 21.02 -4.25
CA HIS A 264 13.84 19.90 -4.94
C HIS A 264 14.82 18.79 -5.32
N ILE A 265 16.03 19.12 -5.78
CA ILE A 265 17.09 18.13 -6.03
C ILE A 265 17.47 17.41 -4.73
N PHE A 266 17.55 18.13 -3.61
CA PHE A 266 17.82 17.52 -2.31
C PHE A 266 16.71 16.54 -1.89
N ALA A 267 15.43 16.87 -2.10
CA ALA A 267 14.31 15.97 -1.87
C ALA A 267 14.35 14.71 -2.76
N LEU A 268 14.76 14.86 -4.03
CA LEU A 268 14.94 13.77 -4.98
C LEU A 268 16.10 12.86 -4.63
N MET A 269 17.23 13.45 -4.20
CA MET A 269 18.39 12.73 -3.70
C MET A 269 17.97 11.84 -2.52
N ILE A 270 17.30 12.43 -1.53
CA ILE A 270 16.76 11.70 -0.38
C ILE A 270 15.84 10.55 -0.82
N SER A 271 14.94 10.81 -1.77
CA SER A 271 14.00 9.79 -2.27
C SER A 271 14.72 8.65 -3.00
N THR A 272 15.71 8.97 -3.84
CA THR A 272 16.52 8.01 -4.60
C THR A 272 17.35 7.10 -3.70
N TYR A 273 17.91 7.62 -2.61
CA TYR A 273 18.70 6.81 -1.68
C TYR A 273 17.85 5.92 -0.77
N ILE A 274 16.64 6.35 -0.38
CA ILE A 274 15.78 5.56 0.52
C ILE A 274 14.97 4.50 -0.25
N LEU A 275 14.50 4.81 -1.46
CA LEU A 275 13.54 3.98 -2.17
C LEU A 275 14.04 2.54 -2.40
N PRO A 276 15.31 2.27 -2.78
CA PRO A 276 15.83 0.92 -2.92
C PRO A 276 15.82 0.13 -1.60
N ASN A 277 16.11 0.79 -0.48
CA ASN A 277 16.11 0.18 0.85
C ASN A 277 14.67 -0.14 1.30
N ILE A 278 13.71 0.77 1.09
CA ILE A 278 12.29 0.50 1.34
C ILE A 278 11.75 -0.60 0.42
N ASP A 279 12.17 -0.62 -0.85
CA ASP A 279 11.77 -1.65 -1.80
C ASP A 279 12.34 -3.01 -1.43
N ALA A 280 13.59 -3.08 -0.95
CA ALA A 280 14.22 -4.29 -0.44
C ALA A 280 13.50 -4.81 0.82
N ILE A 281 13.20 -3.94 1.79
CA ILE A 281 12.46 -4.29 3.01
C ILE A 281 11.02 -4.70 2.68
N SER A 282 10.37 -4.06 1.71
CA SER A 282 9.02 -4.45 1.28
C SER A 282 8.96 -5.80 0.56
N LYS A 283 10.11 -6.34 0.16
CA LYS A 283 10.25 -7.66 -0.49
C LYS A 283 10.67 -8.76 0.48
N LEU A 284 11.11 -8.41 1.69
CA LEU A 284 11.51 -9.37 2.73
C LEU A 284 10.33 -9.54 3.69
N ASP A 285 9.56 -10.62 3.51
CA ASP A 285 8.38 -10.96 4.32
C ASP A 285 8.78 -11.64 5.66
N VAL A 286 9.84 -11.14 6.32
CA VAL A 286 10.37 -11.70 7.59
C VAL A 286 10.32 -10.65 8.69
N SER A 287 9.37 -10.80 9.60
CA SER A 287 9.08 -9.88 10.72
C SER A 287 10.19 -9.81 11.78
N GLU A 288 11.11 -10.78 11.80
CA GLU A 288 11.99 -11.00 12.96
C GLU A 288 13.31 -10.21 12.95
N LEU A 289 13.64 -9.48 11.87
CA LEU A 289 14.85 -8.64 11.82
C LEU A 289 14.58 -7.13 11.85
N VAL A 290 13.33 -6.69 11.79
CA VAL A 290 12.98 -5.27 11.63
C VAL A 290 13.03 -4.51 12.96
N SER A 291 12.92 -5.19 14.10
CA SER A 291 12.89 -4.56 15.42
C SER A 291 14.25 -4.28 16.06
N GLU A 292 15.36 -4.80 15.53
CA GLU A 292 16.69 -4.65 16.15
C GLU A 292 17.67 -3.77 15.37
N SER A 293 17.25 -3.17 14.25
CA SER A 293 18.16 -2.34 13.47
C SER A 293 18.19 -0.88 13.98
N PRO A 294 19.36 -0.29 14.31
CA PRO A 294 19.49 1.15 14.61
C PRO A 294 19.03 2.08 13.46
N HIS A 295 18.66 1.49 12.33
CA HIS A 295 18.14 2.13 11.13
C HIS A 295 16.71 2.68 11.26
N GLU A 296 15.89 2.25 12.24
CA GLU A 296 14.53 2.79 12.44
C GLU A 296 14.54 4.25 12.94
N ARG A 297 15.43 4.61 13.88
CA ARG A 297 15.62 6.02 14.32
C ARG A 297 16.07 6.90 13.16
N MET A 298 16.96 6.39 12.31
CA MET A 298 17.49 7.15 11.18
C MET A 298 16.45 7.36 10.06
N LYS A 299 15.52 6.43 9.86
CA LYS A 299 14.45 6.54 8.85
C LYS A 299 13.47 7.69 9.15
N GLY A 300 13.15 7.94 10.43
CA GLY A 300 12.30 9.05 10.83
C GLY A 300 12.87 10.41 10.44
N PHE A 301 14.17 10.63 10.69
CA PHE A 301 14.87 11.86 10.31
C PHE A 301 14.88 12.09 8.80
N ILE A 302 15.15 11.05 8.04
CA ILE A 302 15.24 11.19 6.59
C ILE A 302 13.86 11.50 5.98
N GLN A 303 12.79 10.90 6.50
CA GLN A 303 11.42 11.22 6.08
C GLN A 303 11.00 12.64 6.46
N LEU A 304 11.40 13.10 7.65
CA LEU A 304 11.12 14.45 8.11
C LEU A 304 11.89 15.50 7.28
N ALA A 305 13.14 15.20 6.92
CA ALA A 305 13.93 16.02 6.00
C ALA A 305 13.32 16.08 4.60
N CYS A 306 12.79 14.96 4.09
CA CYS A 306 12.08 14.91 2.81
C CYS A 306 10.79 15.75 2.85
N ALA A 307 10.00 15.64 3.93
CA ALA A 307 8.78 16.42 4.11
C ALA A 307 9.08 17.93 4.20
N PHE A 308 10.09 18.32 4.98
CA PHE A 308 10.52 19.71 5.10
C PHE A 308 10.97 20.28 3.75
N SER A 309 11.77 19.54 3.00
CA SER A 309 12.24 19.95 1.66
C SER A 309 11.07 20.12 0.68
N THR A 310 10.05 19.26 0.78
CA THR A 310 8.83 19.39 -0.05
C THR A 310 8.04 20.64 0.31
N VAL A 311 7.83 20.91 1.60
CA VAL A 311 7.09 22.09 2.08
C VAL A 311 7.82 23.38 1.71
N LEU A 312 9.14 23.39 1.89
CA LEU A 312 9.98 24.53 1.52
C LEU A 312 10.01 24.74 0.00
N GLY A 313 10.09 23.68 -0.80
CA GLY A 313 10.04 23.76 -2.27
C GLY A 313 8.71 24.32 -2.78
N LEU A 314 7.57 23.87 -2.21
CA LEU A 314 6.25 24.42 -2.54
C LEU A 314 6.11 25.89 -2.13
N PHE A 315 6.64 26.27 -0.96
CA PHE A 315 6.67 27.67 -0.53
C PHE A 315 7.49 28.53 -1.49
N LEU A 316 8.69 28.10 -1.84
CA LEU A 316 9.55 28.80 -2.79
C LEU A 316 8.91 28.89 -4.17
N PHE A 317 8.18 27.85 -4.61
CA PHE A 317 7.46 27.87 -5.88
C PHE A 317 6.35 28.93 -5.90
N LEU A 318 5.63 29.13 -4.79
CA LEU A 318 4.64 30.21 -4.69
C LEU A 318 5.29 31.60 -4.66
N VAL A 319 6.42 31.74 -3.98
CA VAL A 319 7.22 32.98 -3.99
C VAL A 319 7.73 33.28 -5.40
N GLU A 320 8.23 32.27 -6.11
CA GLU A 320 8.69 32.34 -7.49
C GLU A 320 7.58 32.85 -8.41
N VAL A 321 6.37 32.27 -8.32
CA VAL A 321 5.21 32.71 -9.11
C VAL A 321 4.85 34.17 -8.80
N ALA A 322 4.89 34.58 -7.53
CA ALA A 322 4.64 35.97 -7.16
C ALA A 322 5.69 36.91 -7.77
N ILE A 323 6.98 36.58 -7.63
CA ILE A 323 8.08 37.38 -8.21
C ILE A 323 7.96 37.43 -9.74
N LEU A 324 7.63 36.32 -10.41
CA LEU A 324 7.39 36.28 -11.85
C LEU A 324 6.25 37.22 -12.28
N CYS A 325 5.14 37.27 -11.53
CA CYS A 325 4.08 38.24 -11.79
C CYS A 325 4.57 39.68 -11.63
N TRP A 326 5.40 39.96 -10.64
CA TRP A 326 6.00 41.28 -10.47
C TRP A 326 6.91 41.65 -11.64
N VAL A 327 7.82 40.76 -12.03
CA VAL A 327 8.74 41.01 -13.15
C VAL A 327 7.96 41.20 -14.46
N LYS A 328 6.94 40.37 -14.70
CA LYS A 328 6.17 40.38 -15.96
C LYS A 328 5.22 41.57 -16.08
N PHE A 329 4.58 41.99 -14.99
CA PHE A 329 3.56 43.05 -15.03
C PHE A 329 4.07 44.42 -14.58
N TRP A 330 5.35 44.55 -14.20
CA TRP A 330 5.93 45.80 -13.73
C TRP A 330 5.65 46.99 -14.66
N ASP A 331 5.94 46.81 -15.95
CA ASP A 331 5.80 47.87 -16.96
C ASP A 331 4.36 48.02 -17.50
N TYR A 332 3.47 47.06 -17.22
CA TYR A 332 2.11 47.03 -17.76
C TYR A 332 1.03 47.48 -16.77
N SER A 333 1.04 46.90 -15.56
CA SER A 333 0.02 47.15 -14.55
C SER A 333 0.51 46.76 -13.17
N PHE A 334 0.88 47.77 -12.39
CA PHE A 334 1.24 47.61 -10.99
C PHE A 334 0.09 47.00 -10.16
N THR A 335 -1.15 47.33 -10.51
CA THR A 335 -2.36 46.78 -9.88
C THR A 335 -2.48 45.26 -10.08
N ALA A 336 -2.09 44.74 -11.24
CA ALA A 336 -2.12 43.30 -11.51
C ALA A 336 -1.08 42.55 -10.66
N ALA A 337 0.13 43.10 -10.50
CA ALA A 337 1.17 42.52 -9.65
C ALA A 337 0.78 42.51 -8.16
N ILE A 338 0.18 43.61 -7.68
CA ILE A 338 -0.37 43.68 -6.32
C ILE A 338 -1.49 42.64 -6.13
N ALA A 339 -2.45 42.56 -7.07
CA ALA A 339 -3.56 41.62 -6.97
C ALA A 339 -3.07 40.16 -6.89
N ALA A 340 -2.10 39.78 -7.71
CA ALA A 340 -1.47 38.46 -7.65
C ALA A 340 -0.84 38.18 -6.28
N THR A 341 -0.12 39.17 -5.72
CA THR A 341 0.51 39.06 -4.40
C THR A 341 -0.53 38.89 -3.29
N VAL A 342 -1.61 39.66 -3.33
CA VAL A 342 -2.70 39.58 -2.34
C VAL A 342 -3.36 38.21 -2.35
N ILE A 343 -3.53 37.61 -3.53
CA ILE A 343 -4.10 36.25 -3.67
C ILE A 343 -3.15 35.18 -3.11
N VAL A 344 -1.83 35.33 -3.33
CA VAL A 344 -0.82 34.35 -2.89
C VAL A 344 -0.51 34.46 -1.38
N THR A 345 -0.61 35.67 -0.81
CA THR A 345 -0.30 35.98 0.60
C THR A 345 -0.95 35.05 1.63
N PRO A 346 -2.28 34.79 1.63
CA PRO A 346 -2.89 33.90 2.64
C PRO A 346 -2.36 32.47 2.56
N VAL A 347 -2.04 32.00 1.35
CA VAL A 347 -1.47 30.67 1.15
C VAL A 347 -0.04 30.65 1.70
N LEU A 348 0.77 31.67 1.43
CA LEU A 348 2.13 31.80 2.00
C LEU A 348 2.11 31.81 3.54
N ILE A 349 1.17 32.50 4.17
CA ILE A 349 1.03 32.53 5.64
C ILE A 349 0.80 31.11 6.18
N ILE A 350 -0.08 30.33 5.55
CA ILE A 350 -0.32 28.94 5.94
C ILE A 350 0.96 28.10 5.79
N PHE A 351 1.69 28.25 4.68
CA PHE A 351 2.96 27.54 4.48
C PHE A 351 4.02 27.92 5.53
N VAL A 352 4.12 29.19 5.90
CA VAL A 352 5.03 29.65 6.96
C VAL A 352 4.66 29.03 8.31
N LEU A 353 3.37 29.01 8.67
CA LEU A 353 2.91 28.37 9.90
C LEU A 353 3.24 26.88 9.93
N PHE A 354 3.02 26.16 8.83
CA PHE A 354 3.42 24.76 8.71
C PHE A 354 4.95 24.60 8.79
N ALA A 355 5.73 25.43 8.09
CA ALA A 355 7.18 25.38 8.10
C ALA A 355 7.75 25.60 9.51
N VAL A 356 7.22 26.57 10.26
CA VAL A 356 7.60 26.85 11.65
C VAL A 356 7.24 25.66 12.55
N HIS A 357 6.04 25.11 12.42
CA HIS A 357 5.63 23.91 13.18
C HIS A 357 6.55 22.72 12.90
N PHE A 358 6.89 22.47 11.63
CA PHE A 358 7.79 21.39 11.22
C PHE A 358 9.22 21.62 11.69
N TYR A 359 9.73 22.85 11.58
CA TYR A 359 11.07 23.21 12.07
C TYR A 359 11.18 23.00 13.57
N HIS A 360 10.20 23.48 14.34
CA HIS A 360 10.15 23.26 15.78
C HIS A 360 10.10 21.76 16.13
N SER A 361 9.27 20.99 15.42
CA SER A 361 9.18 19.54 15.60
C SER A 361 10.52 18.81 15.32
N LEU A 362 11.26 19.26 14.31
CA LEU A 362 12.58 18.71 13.97
C LEU A 362 13.62 19.04 15.06
N VAL A 363 13.65 20.28 15.55
CA VAL A 363 14.62 20.73 16.56
C VAL A 363 14.38 20.06 17.91
N VAL A 364 13.13 20.01 18.37
CA VAL A 364 12.78 19.35 19.64
C VAL A 364 13.18 17.86 19.59
N HIS A 365 12.84 17.18 18.49
CA HIS A 365 13.17 15.76 18.35
C HIS A 365 14.68 15.49 18.26
N ARG A 366 15.46 16.41 17.67
CA ARG A 366 16.93 16.36 17.67
C ARG A 366 17.49 16.48 19.09
N CYS A 367 16.93 17.38 19.90
CA CYS A 367 17.37 17.59 21.28
C CYS A 367 17.14 16.34 22.14
N ASP A 368 15.92 15.79 22.10
CA ASP A 368 15.57 14.57 22.84
C ASP A 368 16.45 13.39 22.43
N THR A 369 16.68 13.23 21.12
CA THR A 369 17.51 12.14 20.57
C THR A 369 18.95 12.23 21.04
N SER A 370 19.55 13.42 21.02
CA SER A 370 20.93 13.62 21.47
C SER A 370 21.09 13.37 22.98
N VAL A 371 20.07 13.70 23.78
CA VAL A 371 20.04 13.40 25.21
C VAL A 371 19.96 11.89 25.46
N THR A 372 19.04 11.19 24.78
CA THR A 372 18.91 9.72 24.92
C THR A 372 20.16 8.96 24.46
N ASP A 373 20.87 9.47 23.44
CA ASP A 373 22.11 8.85 22.97
C ASP A 373 23.26 9.05 23.97
N LEU A 374 23.31 10.19 24.67
CA LEU A 374 24.24 10.44 25.76
C LEU A 374 24.00 9.50 26.95
N GLU A 375 22.75 9.32 27.36
CA GLU A 375 22.39 8.42 28.49
C GLU A 375 22.77 6.96 28.20
N LYS A 376 22.56 6.47 26.97
CA LYS A 376 22.98 5.11 26.58
C LYS A 376 24.49 4.92 26.61
N LEU A 377 25.24 5.95 26.25
CA LEU A 377 26.71 5.92 26.30
C LEU A 377 27.21 5.91 27.75
N GLU A 378 26.55 6.64 28.65
CA GLU A 378 26.85 6.56 30.09
C GLU A 378 26.53 5.19 30.68
N ASP A 379 25.41 4.58 30.28
CA ASP A 379 25.00 3.25 30.75
C ASP A 379 25.94 2.14 30.23
N MET A 380 26.32 2.18 28.96
CA MET A 380 27.32 1.27 28.39
C MET A 380 28.69 1.43 29.07
N LYS A 381 29.09 2.66 29.38
CA LYS A 381 30.33 2.93 30.11
C LYS A 381 30.28 2.31 31.51
N LYS A 382 29.16 2.49 32.23
CA LYS A 382 28.95 1.92 33.56
C LYS A 382 29.02 0.39 33.56
N HIS A 383 28.42 -0.26 32.57
CA HIS A 383 28.53 -1.71 32.38
C HIS A 383 29.96 -2.20 32.09
N LEU A 384 30.76 -1.43 31.36
CA LEU A 384 32.18 -1.73 31.14
C LEU A 384 33.03 -1.54 32.39
N ASP A 385 32.74 -0.51 33.19
CA ASP A 385 33.44 -0.25 34.46
C ASP A 385 33.11 -1.35 35.51
N GLU A 386 31.88 -1.87 35.53
CA GLU A 386 31.47 -3.01 36.37
C GLU A 386 32.11 -4.32 35.92
N ALA A 387 32.22 -4.56 34.60
CA ALA A 387 32.85 -5.77 34.05
C ALA A 387 34.38 -5.78 34.15
N SER A 388 35.01 -4.62 34.31
CA SER A 388 36.47 -4.46 34.46
C SER A 388 36.94 -4.40 35.92
N SER A 389 36.01 -4.44 36.89
CA SER A 389 36.32 -4.47 38.31
C SER A 389 36.85 -5.87 38.72
N PRO A 390 38.09 -5.98 39.23
CA PRO A 390 38.70 -7.28 39.54
C PRO A 390 38.06 -7.88 40.80
N VAL A 391 37.76 -9.19 40.75
CA VAL A 391 37.39 -10.03 41.90
C VAL A 391 38.59 -10.22 42.82
#